data_AF-A0A3E2NTS8-F1
#
_entry.id   AF-A0A3E2NTS8-F1
#
_cell.length_a   1.000
_cell.length_b   1.000
_cell.length_c   1.000
_cell.angle_alpha   90.00
_cell.angle_beta   90.00
_cell.angle_gamma   90.00
#
_symmetry.space_group_name_H-M   'P 1'
#
loop_
_entity.id
_entity.type
_entity.pdbx_description
1 polymer ?
#
loop_
_entity_poly.entity_id
_entity_poly.type
_entity_poly.pdbx_seq_one_letter_code
_entity_poly.pdbx_strand_id
1 'polypeptide(L)' 'MENWVYYRSVIDGEELRISGLNIWDHEWNNTRLWTTVKDPIYQQDRTMNIYTITAGETTITFAAGEFSNLVWGFYLPG' A
#
# COMPACT_ATOMS: atom_id res chain seq x y z
N MET A 1 -15.42 -0.22 -9.87
CA MET A 1 -14.19 -0.77 -9.27
C MET A 1 -13.25 0.39 -9.09
N GLU A 2 -12.80 0.65 -7.86
CA GLU A 2 -11.79 1.68 -7.62
C GLU A 2 -10.52 1.32 -8.39
N ASN A 3 -9.96 2.30 -9.10
CA ASN A 3 -8.71 2.13 -9.81
C ASN A 3 -7.58 2.31 -8.79
N TRP A 4 -6.64 1.36 -8.75
CA TRP A 4 -5.50 1.42 -7.83
C TRP A 4 -4.23 1.67 -8.62
N VAL A 5 -3.57 2.79 -8.34
CA VAL A 5 -2.40 3.26 -9.09
C VAL A 5 -1.14 2.88 -8.33
N TYR A 6 -0.18 2.29 -9.04
CA TYR A 6 1.12 1.98 -8.47
C TYR A 6 1.77 3.26 -7.95
N TYR A 7 2.15 3.25 -6.68
CA TYR A 7 2.77 4.39 -6.03
C TYR A 7 4.28 4.18 -5.92
N ARG A 8 4.70 3.16 -5.19
CA ARG A 8 6.11 2.86 -4.95
C ARG A 8 6.29 1.42 -4.47
N SER A 9 7.51 0.90 -4.64
CA SER A 9 7.97 -0.28 -3.92
C SER A 9 9.13 0.13 -3.03
N VAL A 10 9.14 -0.33 -1.79
CA VAL A 10 10.20 -0.05 -0.82
C VAL A 10 10.54 -1.31 -0.04
N ILE A 11 11.73 -1.35 0.54
CA ILE A 11 12.08 -2.40 1.49
C ILE A 11 11.33 -2.15 2.81
N ASP A 12 10.99 -3.20 3.53
CA ASP A 12 10.40 -3.13 4.86
C ASP A 12 11.21 -2.19 5.78
N GLY A 13 10.52 -1.22 6.39
CA GLY A 13 11.11 -0.18 7.23
C GLY A 13 11.80 0.98 6.48
N GLU A 14 11.97 0.93 5.16
CA GLU A 14 12.44 2.08 4.38
C GLU A 14 11.36 3.17 4.34
N GLU A 15 11.72 4.42 4.65
CA GLU A 15 10.77 5.53 4.74
C GLU A 15 9.86 5.63 3.50
N LEU A 16 8.55 5.61 3.75
CA LEU A 16 7.53 5.82 2.73
C LEU A 16 6.43 6.71 3.30
N ARG A 17 6.34 7.93 2.76
CA ARG A 17 5.34 8.92 3.21
C ARG A 17 4.14 8.97 2.29
N ILE A 18 2.95 8.79 2.85
CA ILE A 18 1.67 9.03 2.16
C ILE A 18 0.97 10.16 2.91
N SER A 19 0.60 11.23 2.19
CA SER A 19 0.04 12.46 2.77
C SER A 19 0.87 13.03 3.93
N GLY A 20 2.21 12.90 3.85
CA GLY A 20 3.15 13.38 4.87
C GLY A 20 3.40 12.42 6.04
N LEU A 21 2.55 11.40 6.23
CA LEU A 21 2.70 10.38 7.26
C LEU A 21 3.64 9.26 6.79
N ASN A 22 4.70 8.98 7.55
CA ASN A 22 5.51 7.79 7.30
C ASN A 22 4.72 6.55 7.74
N ILE A 23 4.42 5.65 6.82
CA ILE A 23 3.48 4.56 7.09
C ILE A 23 3.99 3.56 8.12
N TRP A 24 5.31 3.41 8.25
CA TRP A 24 5.93 2.44 9.16
C TRP A 24 5.87 2.89 10.62
N ASP A 25 5.64 4.19 10.87
CA ASP A 25 5.52 4.75 12.23
C ASP A 25 4.11 4.56 12.82
N HIS A 26 3.19 3.94 12.07
CA HIS A 26 1.79 3.81 12.44
C HIS A 26 1.27 2.37 12.28
N GLU A 27 0.23 2.03 13.05
CA GLU A 27 -0.47 0.76 12.92
C GLU A 27 -1.30 0.73 11.63
N TRP A 28 -1.10 -0.32 10.82
CA TRP A 28 -1.89 -0.57 9.62
C TRP A 28 -3.14 -1.36 9.99
N ASN A 29 -4.30 -0.71 9.86
CA ASN A 29 -5.58 -1.34 10.11
C ASN A 29 -6.00 -2.14 8.88
N ASN A 30 -6.13 -3.46 9.04
CA ASN A 30 -6.60 -4.33 7.96
C ASN A 30 -8.11 -4.16 7.76
N THR A 31 -8.51 -3.68 6.57
CA THR A 31 -9.92 -3.47 6.23
C THR A 31 -10.67 -4.77 5.89
N ARG A 32 -9.95 -5.89 5.77
CA ARG A 32 -10.40 -7.19 5.23
C ARG A 32 -10.86 -7.14 3.78
N LEU A 33 -10.60 -6.02 3.09
CA LEU A 33 -10.79 -5.87 1.66
C LEU A 33 -9.47 -6.10 0.93
N TRP A 34 -9.58 -6.45 -0.34
CA TRP A 34 -8.45 -6.63 -1.24
C TRP A 34 -8.79 -6.08 -2.62
N THR A 35 -7.75 -5.87 -3.42
CA THR A 35 -7.85 -5.43 -4.79
C THR A 35 -6.88 -6.22 -5.68
N THR A 36 -7.19 -6.32 -6.97
CA THR A 36 -6.28 -6.88 -7.97
C THR A 36 -5.61 -5.75 -8.71
N VAL A 37 -4.28 -5.74 -8.71
CA VAL A 37 -3.44 -4.74 -9.38
C VAL A 37 -2.46 -5.40 -10.32
N LYS A 38 -1.88 -4.60 -11.22
CA LYS A 38 -0.75 -5.02 -12.05
C LYS A 38 0.55 -4.74 -11.32
N ASP A 39 1.42 -5.74 -11.20
CA ASP A 39 2.78 -5.50 -10.74
C ASP A 39 3.51 -4.57 -11.73
N PRO A 40 4.34 -3.64 -11.26
CA PRO A 40 4.90 -2.58 -12.09
C PRO A 40 5.90 -3.09 -13.16
N ILE A 41 6.50 -4.27 -12.97
CA ILE A 41 7.58 -4.77 -13.83
C ILE A 41 7.05 -5.79 -14.85
N TYR A 42 6.37 -6.83 -14.37
CA TYR A 42 5.93 -7.96 -15.18
C TYR A 42 4.48 -7.86 -15.64
N GLN A 43 3.72 -6.85 -15.18
CA GLN A 43 2.32 -6.62 -15.53
C GLN A 43 1.42 -7.85 -15.26
N GLN A 44 1.79 -8.64 -14.26
CA GLN A 44 1.03 -9.76 -13.76
C GLN A 44 0.00 -9.28 -12.74
N ASP A 45 -1.11 -10.00 -12.66
CA ASP A 45 -2.12 -9.75 -11.65
C ASP A 45 -1.58 -10.14 -10.27
N ARG A 46 -1.76 -9.24 -9.31
CA ARG A 46 -1.41 -9.44 -7.90
C ARG A 46 -2.59 -9.02 -7.04
N THR A 47 -2.90 -9.83 -6.04
CA THR A 47 -3.88 -9.47 -5.01
C THR A 47 -3.17 -8.72 -3.89
N MET A 48 -3.62 -7.51 -3.61
CA MET A 48 -3.12 -6.67 -2.51
C MET A 48 -4.21 -6.45 -1.48
N ASN A 49 -3.85 -6.51 -0.19
CA ASN A 49 -4.77 -6.17 0.88
C ASN A 49 -4.89 -4.65 1.00
N ILE A 50 -6.07 -4.18 1.35
CA ILE A 50 -6.32 -2.75 1.58
C ILE A 50 -6.19 -2.46 3.08
N TYR A 51 -5.38 -1.47 3.39
CA TYR A 51 -5.11 -1.01 4.75
C TYR A 51 -5.49 0.46 4.90
N THR A 52 -5.78 0.82 6.14
CA THR A 52 -5.90 2.22 6.55
C THR A 52 -4.93 2.54 7.68
N ILE A 53 -4.42 3.76 7.69
CA ILE A 53 -3.73 4.34 8.84
C ILE A 53 -4.54 5.54 9.29
N THR A 54 -4.79 5.63 10.60
CA THR A 54 -5.46 6.77 11.23
C THR A 54 -4.48 7.46 12.17
N ALA A 55 -4.16 8.72 11.90
CA ALA A 55 -3.29 9.56 12.71
C ALA A 55 -3.96 10.93 12.96
N GLY A 56 -4.52 11.09 14.16
CA GLY A 56 -5.32 12.27 14.49
C GLY A 56 -6.58 12.36 13.62
N GLU A 57 -6.76 13.48 12.93
CA GLU A 57 -7.87 13.72 11.99
C GLU A 57 -7.57 13.18 10.57
N THR A 58 -6.37 12.66 10.32
CA THR A 58 -5.97 12.14 9.02
C THR A 58 -6.16 10.63 8.95
N THR A 59 -6.94 10.17 7.98
CA THR A 59 -7.02 8.77 7.59
C THR A 59 -6.50 8.62 6.17
N ILE A 60 -5.50 7.77 5.97
CA ILE A 60 -5.01 7.39 4.64
C ILE A 60 -5.38 5.95 4.34
N THR A 61 -5.66 5.67 3.07
CA THR A 61 -5.96 4.33 2.56
C THR A 61 -4.96 3.97 1.48
N PHE A 62 -4.41 2.76 1.53
CA PHE A 62 -3.50 2.24 0.53
C PHE A 62 -3.67 0.73 0.41
N ALA A 63 -3.35 0.17 -0.75
CA ALA A 63 -3.23 -1.27 -0.93
C ALA A 63 -1.75 -1.66 -0.89
N ALA A 64 -1.44 -2.73 -0.17
CA ALA A 64 -0.08 -3.21 -0.01
C ALA A 64 0.01 -4.73 0.01
N GLY A 65 1.18 -5.23 -0.38
CA GLY A 65 1.56 -6.63 -0.27
C GLY A 65 3.04 -6.84 -0.59
N GLU A 66 3.61 -7.91 -0.06
CA GLU A 66 5.01 -8.27 -0.32
C GLU A 66 5.17 -8.82 -1.74
N PHE A 67 6.11 -8.26 -2.49
CA PHE A 67 6.55 -8.80 -3.77
C PHE A 67 7.62 -9.89 -3.61
N SER A 68 8.65 -9.66 -2.79
CA SER A 68 9.73 -10.61 -2.52
C SER A 68 10.68 -10.10 -1.44
N ASN A 69 11.15 -10.96 -0.53
CA ASN A 69 12.26 -10.68 0.40
C ASN A 69 12.13 -9.32 1.09
N LEU A 70 10.97 -9.05 1.72
CA LEU A 70 10.68 -7.79 2.40
C LEU A 70 10.58 -6.56 1.47
N VAL A 71 10.51 -6.75 0.15
CA VAL A 71 10.13 -5.69 -0.79
C VAL A 71 8.61 -5.64 -0.87
N TRP A 72 8.05 -4.51 -0.45
CA TRP A 72 6.61 -4.26 -0.43
C TRP A 72 6.20 -3.38 -1.60
N GLY A 73 5.11 -3.72 -2.27
CA GLY A 73 4.47 -2.89 -3.28
C GLY A 73 3.31 -2.10 -2.70
N PHE A 74 3.22 -0.81 -3.02
CA PHE A 74 2.20 0.11 -2.52
C PHE A 74 1.42 0.74 -3.67
N TYR A 75 0.10 0.80 -3.50
CA TYR A 75 -0.84 1.37 -4.46
C TYR A 75 -1.79 2.33 -3.75
N LEU A 76 -2.13 3.42 -4.41
CA LEU A 76 -3.06 4.42 -3.91
C LEU A 76 -4.36 4.40 -4.71
N PRO A 77 -5.51 4.77 -4.11
CA PRO A 77 -6.73 5.05 -4.86
C PRO A 77 -6.45 6.13 -5.92
N GLY A 78 -6.86 5.87 -7.16
CA GLY A 78 -6.67 6.73 -8.33
C GLY A 78 -7.83 7.68 -8.63
#